data_AF-A0A9W9IQL8-F1
#
_entry.id   AF-A0A9W9IQL8-F1
#
_cell.length_a   1.000
_cell.length_b   1.000
_cell.length_c   1.000
_cell.angle_alpha   90.00
_cell.angle_beta   90.00
_cell.angle_gamma   90.00
#
_symmetry.space_group_name_H-M   'P 1'
#
loop_
_entity.id
_entity.type
_entity.pdbx_description
1 polymer ?
#
loop_
_entity_poly.entity_id
_entity_poly.type
_entity_poly.pdbx_seq_one_letter_code
_entity_poly.pdbx_strand_id
1 'polypeptide(L)'
;MGFPFSLLCDLLSSLDENRLVKPTSTATKTRPDSRTIAQWFTHYGSRIHCADTDRLALLSCMFPEKRVDRVYWLQATSLARVIGRCLGLGSSRLSELNRWQKAGGPDLGQCVEDVMRQAENYVPHDQEVTVEELDRAMGLIASRCRFSGPDVRRQRTAVDVDACLSPLYRRLCSRDAKWFTRMILKSYSPVVLPSKYTLERFHFLLPHLLQFQDTFSGALNMLISEPMNHFPAHPDPKLATNLCSIALEHLSPQIGIKIGRPEYYKARSIRHCHQMAKGRRISVERKYDGEYCQIHVDLRHSKRPVQIFSKSGKDSTEDRDGIIPILEESLAMRTAQCKFTHRCILEGELVVWSDKHGGVAGFHKLRKFLSRSGSYIGIDQDSP
;
A
#
# COMPACT_ATOMS: atom_id res chain seq x y z
N MET A 1 -12.27 -17.74 -14.10
CA MET A 1 -11.19 -17.07 -14.87
C MET A 1 -10.84 -15.80 -14.10
N GLY A 2 -9.59 -15.33 -14.13
CA GLY A 2 -9.21 -14.13 -13.36
C GLY A 2 -9.80 -12.83 -13.93
N PHE A 3 -9.61 -11.73 -13.20
CA PHE A 3 -9.95 -10.39 -13.68
C PHE A 3 -8.86 -9.88 -14.64
N PRO A 4 -9.15 -9.60 -15.93
CA PRO A 4 -8.14 -9.21 -16.90
C PRO A 4 -7.51 -7.88 -16.52
N PHE A 5 -6.19 -7.84 -16.56
CA PHE A 5 -5.42 -6.64 -16.25
C PHE A 5 -5.66 -5.52 -17.27
N SER A 6 -5.99 -5.88 -18.52
CA SER A 6 -6.36 -4.94 -19.57
C SER A 6 -7.52 -4.02 -19.17
N LEU A 7 -8.49 -4.51 -18.40
CA LEU A 7 -9.62 -3.70 -17.92
C LEU A 7 -9.18 -2.64 -16.90
N LEU A 8 -8.20 -2.95 -16.04
CA LEU A 8 -7.59 -1.97 -15.16
C LEU A 8 -6.74 -0.97 -15.97
N CYS A 9 -6.06 -1.44 -17.00
CA CYS A 9 -5.30 -0.58 -17.91
C CYS A 9 -6.20 0.39 -18.70
N ASP A 10 -7.42 -0.03 -19.07
CA ASP A 10 -8.43 0.86 -19.66
C ASP A 10 -8.75 2.02 -18.72
N LEU A 11 -9.04 1.74 -17.44
CA LEU A 11 -9.28 2.77 -16.42
C LEU A 11 -8.09 3.73 -16.31
N LEU A 12 -6.89 3.20 -16.15
CA LEU A 12 -5.68 4.01 -15.99
C LEU A 12 -5.40 4.86 -17.22
N SER A 13 -5.66 4.34 -18.42
CA SER A 13 -5.45 5.05 -19.69
C SER A 13 -6.47 6.18 -19.86
N SER A 14 -7.75 5.93 -19.58
CA SER A 14 -8.78 6.99 -19.59
C SER A 14 -8.50 8.09 -18.57
N LEU A 15 -7.96 7.75 -17.40
CA LEU A 15 -7.52 8.75 -16.42
C LEU A 15 -6.29 9.54 -16.90
N ASP A 16 -5.37 8.91 -17.63
CA ASP A 16 -4.23 9.62 -18.23
C ASP A 16 -4.69 10.59 -19.32
N GLU A 17 -5.66 10.18 -20.15
CA GLU A 17 -6.28 11.00 -21.21
C GLU A 17 -7.02 12.22 -20.63
N ASN A 18 -7.72 12.06 -19.50
CA ASN A 18 -8.39 13.17 -18.81
C ASN A 18 -7.42 14.30 -18.44
N ARG A 19 -6.13 14.00 -18.26
CA ARG A 19 -5.10 15.01 -17.96
C ARG A 19 -4.74 15.88 -19.16
N LEU A 20 -4.95 15.38 -20.37
CA LEU A 20 -4.73 16.11 -21.62
C LEU A 20 -5.92 17.02 -21.99
N VAL A 21 -7.09 16.78 -21.40
CA VAL A 21 -8.25 17.66 -21.52
C VAL A 21 -7.90 18.95 -20.76
N LYS A 22 -7.54 20.01 -21.51
CA LYS A 22 -7.17 21.33 -20.98
C LYS A 22 -8.16 21.76 -19.88
N PRO A 23 -7.70 22.31 -18.73
CA PRO A 23 -8.57 22.79 -17.68
C PRO A 23 -9.32 24.04 -18.16
N THR A 24 -10.37 23.85 -18.95
CA THR A 24 -11.41 24.85 -19.16
C THR A 24 -12.20 24.97 -17.85
N SER A 25 -12.74 26.15 -17.56
CA SER A 25 -13.54 26.41 -16.35
C SER A 25 -14.76 25.46 -16.18
N THR A 26 -15.12 24.74 -17.24
CA THR A 26 -16.13 23.67 -17.28
C THR A 26 -15.59 22.31 -16.84
N ALA A 27 -14.33 21.96 -17.11
CA ALA A 27 -13.70 20.70 -16.68
C ALA A 27 -13.56 20.61 -15.14
N THR A 28 -13.36 21.75 -14.47
CA THR A 28 -13.33 21.85 -13.01
C THR A 28 -14.69 21.58 -12.35
N LYS A 29 -15.80 21.79 -13.08
CA LYS A 29 -17.16 21.47 -12.61
C LYS A 29 -17.53 20.00 -12.83
N THR A 30 -16.98 19.33 -13.84
CA THR A 30 -17.40 17.98 -14.25
C THR A 30 -16.64 16.83 -13.58
N ARG A 31 -15.50 17.11 -12.91
CA ARG A 31 -14.63 16.10 -12.26
C ARG A 31 -14.48 14.84 -13.13
N PRO A 32 -13.84 14.95 -14.31
CA PRO A 32 -13.81 13.89 -15.31
C PRO A 32 -13.31 12.55 -14.73
N ASP A 33 -12.28 12.56 -13.89
CA ASP A 33 -11.77 11.36 -13.23
C ASP A 33 -12.81 10.65 -12.36
N SER A 34 -13.60 11.41 -11.58
CA SER A 34 -14.67 10.83 -10.76
C SER A 34 -15.73 10.15 -11.62
N ARG A 35 -16.04 10.72 -12.80
CA ARG A 35 -16.97 10.13 -13.75
C ARG A 35 -16.40 8.86 -14.38
N THR A 36 -15.16 8.89 -14.85
CA THR A 36 -14.46 7.74 -15.43
C THR A 36 -14.42 6.57 -14.44
N ILE A 37 -14.02 6.83 -13.20
CA ILE A 37 -13.98 5.81 -12.14
C ILE A 37 -15.38 5.26 -11.87
N ALA A 38 -16.39 6.13 -11.72
CA ALA A 38 -17.75 5.69 -11.48
C ALA A 38 -18.29 4.79 -12.59
N GLN A 39 -18.09 5.19 -13.85
CA GLN A 39 -18.54 4.41 -15.01
C GLN A 39 -17.83 3.06 -15.09
N TRP A 40 -16.53 3.02 -14.82
CA TRP A 40 -15.76 1.79 -14.82
C TRP A 40 -16.28 0.79 -13.77
N PHE A 41 -16.53 1.23 -12.53
CA PHE A 41 -17.10 0.37 -11.49
C PHE A 41 -18.54 -0.05 -11.79
N THR A 42 -19.37 0.83 -12.37
CA THR A 42 -20.72 0.44 -12.80
C THR A 42 -20.66 -0.64 -13.89
N HIS A 43 -19.74 -0.51 -14.84
CA HIS A 43 -19.64 -1.42 -15.98
C HIS A 43 -19.04 -2.78 -15.60
N TYR A 44 -17.99 -2.80 -14.76
CA TYR A 44 -17.29 -4.04 -14.38
C TYR A 44 -17.67 -4.57 -12.99
N GLY A 45 -18.59 -3.93 -12.27
CA GLY A 45 -18.94 -4.28 -10.88
C GLY A 45 -19.36 -5.73 -10.69
N SER A 46 -20.16 -6.28 -11.61
CA SER A 46 -20.55 -7.71 -11.57
C SER A 46 -19.35 -8.65 -11.67
N ARG A 47 -18.35 -8.30 -12.49
CA ARG A 47 -17.11 -9.06 -12.63
C ARG A 47 -16.24 -8.92 -11.39
N ILE A 48 -16.07 -7.71 -10.86
CA ILE A 48 -15.29 -7.42 -9.63
C ILE A 48 -15.80 -8.23 -8.43
N HIS A 49 -17.12 -8.39 -8.32
CA HIS A 49 -17.76 -9.10 -7.23
C HIS A 49 -18.10 -10.55 -7.56
N CYS A 50 -17.65 -11.07 -8.70
CA CYS A 50 -17.82 -12.47 -9.06
C CYS A 50 -16.95 -13.37 -8.17
N ALA A 51 -17.40 -14.60 -7.93
CA ALA A 51 -16.75 -15.54 -7.02
C ALA A 51 -15.34 -15.97 -7.47
N ASP A 52 -15.05 -15.88 -8.77
CA ASP A 52 -13.79 -16.24 -9.38
C ASP A 52 -12.79 -15.08 -9.51
N THR A 53 -13.16 -13.86 -9.08
CA THR A 53 -12.25 -12.71 -9.02
C THR A 53 -11.59 -12.61 -7.65
N ASP A 54 -10.25 -12.60 -7.64
CA ASP A 54 -9.51 -12.28 -6.43
C ASP A 54 -9.49 -10.76 -6.22
N ARG A 55 -10.41 -10.31 -5.36
CA ARG A 55 -10.56 -8.91 -4.96
C ARG A 55 -9.30 -8.33 -4.31
N LEU A 56 -8.48 -9.16 -3.63
CA LEU A 56 -7.22 -8.71 -3.05
C LEU A 56 -6.18 -8.46 -4.14
N ALA A 57 -6.10 -9.33 -5.14
CA ALA A 57 -5.21 -9.16 -6.28
C ALA A 57 -5.57 -7.88 -7.07
N LEU A 58 -6.87 -7.66 -7.32
CA LEU A 58 -7.33 -6.43 -7.98
C LEU A 58 -6.96 -5.17 -7.17
N LEU A 59 -7.27 -5.12 -5.87
CA LEU A 59 -6.90 -3.97 -5.02
C LEU A 59 -5.38 -3.76 -4.95
N SER A 60 -4.60 -4.84 -4.95
CA SER A 60 -3.14 -4.79 -4.96
C SER A 60 -2.58 -4.23 -6.26
N CYS A 61 -3.25 -4.51 -7.39
CA CYS A 61 -2.93 -3.91 -8.68
C CYS A 61 -3.41 -2.45 -8.76
N MET A 62 -4.58 -2.10 -8.22
CA MET A 62 -5.08 -0.72 -8.24
C MET A 62 -4.26 0.23 -7.35
N PHE A 63 -3.75 -0.26 -6.22
CA PHE A 63 -2.98 0.52 -5.24
C PHE A 63 -1.68 -0.19 -4.85
N PRO A 64 -0.72 -0.33 -5.77
CA PRO A 64 0.50 -1.10 -5.53
C PRO A 64 1.38 -0.49 -4.42
N GLU A 65 1.25 0.82 -4.16
CA GLU A 65 1.91 1.52 -3.07
C GLU A 65 1.39 1.11 -1.68
N LYS A 66 0.15 0.60 -1.59
CA LYS A 66 -0.46 0.12 -0.33
C LYS A 66 0.05 -1.26 0.08
N ARG A 67 0.68 -2.02 -0.83
CA ARG A 67 1.34 -3.30 -0.53
C ARG A 67 2.72 -3.09 0.09
N VAL A 68 2.79 -2.39 1.23
CA VAL A 68 4.04 -2.09 1.95
C VAL A 68 4.75 -3.35 2.47
N ASP A 69 4.04 -4.46 2.56
CA ASP A 69 4.52 -5.79 2.88
C ASP A 69 5.40 -6.39 1.76
N ARG A 70 5.26 -5.94 0.50
CA ARG A 70 6.00 -6.47 -0.64
C ARG A 70 7.07 -5.50 -1.13
N VAL A 71 8.35 -5.85 -0.97
CA VAL A 71 9.45 -5.08 -1.55
C VAL A 71 10.05 -5.88 -2.70
N TYR A 72 10.04 -5.32 -3.91
CA TYR A 72 10.49 -6.04 -5.10
C TYR A 72 12.00 -5.93 -5.35
N TRP A 73 12.67 -4.95 -4.73
CA TRP A 73 14.07 -4.60 -5.03
C TRP A 73 14.32 -4.31 -6.53
N LEU A 74 13.29 -3.84 -7.22
CA LEU A 74 13.32 -3.44 -8.62
C LEU A 74 13.12 -1.92 -8.70
N GLN A 75 14.19 -1.20 -8.99
CA GLN A 75 14.16 0.21 -9.35
C GLN A 75 14.20 0.38 -10.87
N ALA A 76 13.94 1.58 -11.38
CA ALA A 76 13.86 1.85 -12.82
C ALA A 76 15.06 1.28 -13.62
N THR A 77 16.29 1.46 -13.13
CA THR A 77 17.49 0.94 -13.80
C THR A 77 17.57 -0.58 -13.86
N SER A 78 17.25 -1.27 -12.76
CA SER A 78 17.24 -2.75 -12.74
C SER A 78 16.05 -3.31 -13.52
N LEU A 79 14.89 -2.65 -13.44
CA LEU A 79 13.67 -3.06 -14.12
C LEU A 79 13.81 -2.91 -15.63
N ALA A 80 14.35 -1.79 -16.13
CA ALA A 80 14.61 -1.59 -17.55
C ALA A 80 15.49 -2.71 -18.15
N ARG A 81 16.52 -3.15 -17.40
CA ARG A 81 17.36 -4.29 -17.80
C ARG A 81 16.60 -5.60 -17.87
N VAL A 82 15.75 -5.88 -16.87
CA VAL A 82 14.89 -7.08 -16.86
C VAL A 82 13.90 -7.06 -18.01
N ILE A 83 13.22 -5.93 -18.24
CA ILE A 83 12.27 -5.77 -19.35
C ILE A 83 12.96 -5.97 -20.70
N GLY A 84 14.15 -5.39 -20.88
CA GLY A 84 14.96 -5.59 -22.09
C GLY A 84 15.23 -7.07 -22.38
N ARG A 85 15.53 -7.88 -21.35
CA ARG A 85 15.69 -9.34 -21.49
C ARG A 85 14.37 -10.07 -21.71
N CYS A 86 13.32 -9.71 -20.97
CA CYS A 86 11.99 -10.31 -21.11
C CYS A 86 11.46 -10.21 -22.55
N LEU A 87 11.69 -9.05 -23.18
CA LEU A 87 11.25 -8.73 -24.55
C LEU A 87 12.29 -9.04 -25.62
N GLY A 88 13.49 -9.52 -25.27
CA GLY A 88 14.56 -9.82 -26.23
C GLY A 88 15.02 -8.61 -27.05
N LEU A 89 15.10 -7.43 -26.45
CA LEU A 89 15.43 -6.19 -27.16
C LEU A 89 16.88 -6.16 -27.62
N GLY A 90 17.10 -5.93 -28.91
CA GLY A 90 18.41 -5.59 -29.48
C GLY A 90 18.90 -4.21 -29.03
N SER A 91 20.18 -3.89 -29.33
CA SER A 91 20.85 -2.67 -28.87
C SER A 91 20.12 -1.37 -29.20
N SER A 92 19.55 -1.23 -30.41
CA SER A 92 18.79 -0.05 -30.82
C SER A 92 17.55 0.16 -29.95
N ARG A 93 16.68 -0.86 -29.84
CA ARG A 93 15.46 -0.80 -29.03
C ARG A 93 15.76 -0.66 -27.54
N LEU A 94 16.87 -1.22 -27.07
CA LEU A 94 17.34 -1.05 -25.70
C LEU A 94 17.80 0.41 -25.44
N SER A 95 18.44 1.06 -26.41
CA SER A 95 18.77 2.49 -26.33
C SER A 95 17.50 3.35 -26.21
N GLU A 96 16.49 3.04 -27.01
CA GLU A 96 15.19 3.72 -26.95
C GLU A 96 14.45 3.49 -25.63
N LEU A 97 14.49 2.26 -25.10
CA LEU A 97 13.96 1.94 -23.78
C LEU A 97 14.64 2.80 -22.71
N ASN A 98 15.94 3.05 -22.82
CA ASN A 98 16.71 3.83 -21.84
C ASN A 98 16.56 5.35 -21.96
N ARG A 99 15.69 5.86 -22.84
CA ARG A 99 15.41 7.31 -22.94
C ARG A 99 14.89 7.93 -21.63
N TRP A 100 14.32 7.13 -20.73
CA TRP A 100 13.87 7.60 -19.40
C TRP A 100 14.98 8.17 -18.52
N GLN A 101 16.24 7.85 -18.82
CA GLN A 101 17.40 8.38 -18.08
C GLN A 101 17.72 9.83 -18.46
N LYS A 102 17.17 10.34 -19.57
CA LYS A 102 17.39 11.72 -20.02
C LYS A 102 16.58 12.68 -19.16
N ALA A 103 17.21 13.79 -18.75
CA ALA A 103 16.53 14.86 -18.03
C ALA A 103 15.35 15.41 -18.86
N GLY A 104 14.17 15.51 -18.23
CA GLY A 104 12.93 15.92 -18.92
C GLY A 104 12.37 14.87 -19.90
N GLY A 105 12.96 13.67 -19.96
CA GLY A 105 12.47 12.57 -20.77
C GLY A 105 11.20 11.92 -20.22
N PRO A 106 10.57 11.03 -21.02
CA PRO A 106 9.45 10.21 -20.56
C PRO A 106 9.84 9.31 -19.38
N ASP A 107 8.87 8.84 -18.60
CA ASP A 107 9.15 7.81 -17.59
C ASP A 107 9.45 6.43 -18.22
N LEU A 108 9.91 5.48 -17.41
CA LEU A 108 10.22 4.13 -17.89
C LEU A 108 8.98 3.44 -18.48
N GLY A 109 7.79 3.61 -17.89
CA GLY A 109 6.56 2.99 -18.40
C GLY A 109 6.23 3.47 -19.81
N GLN A 110 6.36 4.77 -20.07
CA GLN A 110 6.16 5.35 -21.39
C GLN A 110 7.23 4.87 -22.38
N CYS A 111 8.49 4.75 -21.95
CA CYS A 111 9.54 4.17 -22.81
C CYS A 111 9.24 2.72 -23.19
N VAL A 112 8.69 1.92 -22.27
CA VAL A 112 8.25 0.55 -22.55
C VAL A 112 7.14 0.54 -23.58
N GLU A 113 6.13 1.41 -23.43
CA GLU A 113 5.05 1.57 -24.40
C GLU A 113 5.60 1.87 -25.81
N ASP A 114 6.47 2.88 -25.90
CA ASP A 114 7.02 3.35 -27.17
C ASP A 114 7.82 2.27 -27.89
N VAL A 115 8.65 1.52 -27.16
CA VAL A 115 9.47 0.45 -27.72
C VAL A 115 8.62 -0.74 -28.13
N MET A 116 7.63 -1.12 -27.33
CA MET A 116 6.74 -2.24 -27.66
C MET A 116 5.85 -1.91 -28.86
N ARG A 117 5.36 -0.67 -28.99
CA ARG A 117 4.49 -0.25 -30.09
C ARG A 117 5.12 -0.41 -31.48
N GLN A 118 6.45 -0.42 -31.58
CA GLN A 118 7.18 -0.67 -32.83
C GLN A 118 6.99 -2.10 -33.36
N ALA A 119 6.72 -3.04 -32.46
CA ALA A 119 6.45 -4.44 -32.75
C ALA A 119 5.43 -4.93 -31.74
N GLU A 120 4.17 -4.53 -31.95
CA GLU A 120 3.08 -4.75 -31.01
C GLU A 120 2.83 -6.24 -30.81
N ASN A 121 2.59 -6.64 -29.55
CA ASN A 121 2.27 -8.01 -29.24
C ASN A 121 0.83 -8.30 -29.64
N TYR A 122 0.61 -9.38 -30.39
CA TYR A 122 -0.71 -9.95 -30.54
C TYR A 122 -1.06 -10.73 -29.26
N VAL A 123 -2.16 -10.34 -28.59
CA VAL A 123 -2.63 -10.99 -27.36
C VAL A 123 -3.95 -11.71 -27.65
N PRO A 124 -3.94 -13.05 -27.78
CA PRO A 124 -5.15 -13.85 -27.90
C PRO A 124 -6.06 -13.67 -26.66
N HIS A 125 -7.38 -13.71 -26.87
CA HIS A 125 -8.36 -13.52 -25.78
C HIS A 125 -8.26 -14.58 -24.68
N ASP A 126 -7.87 -15.81 -25.01
CA ASP A 126 -7.65 -16.91 -24.08
C ASP A 126 -6.30 -16.84 -23.35
N GLN A 127 -5.45 -15.86 -23.69
CA GLN A 127 -4.12 -15.67 -23.12
C GLN A 127 -3.96 -14.30 -22.45
N GLU A 128 -5.06 -13.60 -22.16
CA GLU A 128 -5.04 -12.34 -21.43
C GLU A 128 -4.35 -12.49 -20.07
N VAL A 129 -3.52 -11.52 -19.71
CA VAL A 129 -2.90 -11.47 -18.39
C VAL A 129 -3.93 -10.98 -17.37
N THR A 130 -4.06 -11.71 -16.27
CA THR A 130 -5.00 -11.41 -15.18
C THR A 130 -4.31 -10.72 -14.00
N VAL A 131 -5.06 -9.95 -13.20
CA VAL A 131 -4.54 -9.34 -11.97
C VAL A 131 -4.07 -10.40 -10.97
N GLU A 132 -4.66 -11.59 -10.99
CA GLU A 132 -4.25 -12.73 -10.17
C GLU A 132 -2.89 -13.29 -10.58
N GLU A 133 -2.62 -13.42 -11.89
CA GLU A 133 -1.30 -13.81 -12.39
C GLU A 133 -0.24 -12.77 -11.99
N LEU A 134 -0.57 -11.49 -12.12
CA LEU A 134 0.32 -10.41 -11.70
C LEU A 134 0.59 -10.44 -10.20
N ASP A 135 -0.46 -10.53 -9.36
CA ASP A 135 -0.33 -10.56 -7.90
C ASP A 135 0.54 -11.72 -7.43
N ARG A 136 0.35 -12.92 -8.02
CA ARG A 136 1.19 -14.09 -7.76
C ARG A 136 2.65 -13.84 -8.13
N ALA A 137 2.93 -13.32 -9.34
CA ALA A 137 4.29 -13.03 -9.77
C ALA A 137 4.96 -11.98 -8.86
N MET A 138 4.23 -10.93 -8.47
CA MET A 138 4.74 -9.91 -7.54
C MET A 138 4.98 -10.48 -6.14
N GLY A 139 4.13 -11.40 -5.66
CA GLY A 139 4.35 -12.14 -4.41
C GLY A 139 5.63 -12.97 -4.44
N LEU A 140 5.86 -13.73 -5.52
CA LEU A 140 7.07 -14.52 -5.72
C LEU A 140 8.32 -13.63 -5.73
N ILE A 141 8.31 -12.53 -6.51
CA ILE A 141 9.42 -11.58 -6.56
C ILE A 141 9.67 -10.96 -5.18
N ALA A 142 8.64 -10.58 -4.44
CA ALA A 142 8.78 -9.99 -3.12
C ALA A 142 9.33 -10.98 -2.07
N SER A 143 9.04 -12.28 -2.18
CA SER A 143 9.47 -13.30 -1.21
C SER A 143 10.99 -13.42 -1.08
N ARG A 144 11.74 -13.04 -2.13
CA ARG A 144 13.22 -13.04 -2.10
C ARG A 144 13.81 -11.86 -1.34
N CYS A 145 13.05 -10.79 -1.15
CA CYS A 145 13.59 -9.54 -0.64
C CYS A 145 13.57 -9.54 0.88
N ARG A 146 14.73 -9.39 1.52
CA ARG A 146 14.84 -9.28 2.98
C ARG A 146 14.05 -8.10 3.56
N PHE A 147 13.76 -7.07 2.75
CA PHE A 147 13.00 -5.89 3.15
C PHE A 147 11.49 -6.07 3.05
N SER A 148 10.99 -7.16 2.45
CA SER A 148 9.57 -7.53 2.51
C SER A 148 9.14 -7.88 3.93
N GLY A 149 7.84 -7.84 4.20
CA GLY A 149 7.26 -8.21 5.49
C GLY A 149 7.51 -9.69 5.84
N PRO A 150 7.53 -10.05 7.14
CA PRO A 150 7.88 -11.40 7.58
C PRO A 150 7.06 -12.51 6.90
N ASP A 151 5.74 -12.33 6.76
CA ASP A 151 4.87 -13.35 6.16
C ASP A 151 5.13 -13.56 4.66
N VAL A 152 5.48 -12.50 3.94
CA VAL A 152 5.89 -12.58 2.52
C VAL A 152 7.22 -13.32 2.40
N ARG A 153 8.16 -13.10 3.32
CA ARG A 153 9.47 -13.77 3.33
C ARG A 153 9.40 -15.23 3.76
N ARG A 154 8.40 -15.65 4.55
CA ARG A 154 8.22 -17.07 4.91
C ARG A 154 7.97 -17.95 3.69
N GLN A 155 7.47 -17.36 2.60
CA GLN A 155 7.26 -18.02 1.32
C GLN A 155 8.51 -18.01 0.43
N ARG A 156 9.71 -17.82 1.02
CA ARG A 156 10.96 -17.66 0.27
C ARG A 156 11.19 -18.84 -0.66
N THR A 157 11.19 -18.53 -1.94
CA THR A 157 11.47 -19.46 -3.03
C THR A 157 12.68 -18.96 -3.82
N ALA A 158 13.41 -19.87 -4.46
CA ALA A 158 14.42 -19.50 -5.44
C ALA A 158 13.68 -19.01 -6.69
N VAL A 159 13.43 -17.70 -6.74
CA VAL A 159 12.68 -17.09 -7.85
C VAL A 159 13.70 -16.51 -8.84
N ASP A 160 13.46 -16.70 -10.13
CA ASP A 160 14.13 -15.95 -11.19
C ASP A 160 13.20 -14.80 -11.61
N VAL A 161 13.68 -13.55 -11.50
CA VAL A 161 12.84 -12.38 -11.83
C VAL A 161 12.49 -12.39 -13.31
N ASP A 162 13.45 -12.73 -14.16
CA ASP A 162 13.27 -12.74 -15.61
C ASP A 162 12.26 -13.84 -15.99
N ALA A 163 12.39 -15.03 -15.42
CA ALA A 163 11.42 -16.12 -15.65
C ALA A 163 10.01 -15.79 -15.16
N CYS A 164 9.86 -15.01 -14.08
CA CYS A 164 8.55 -14.57 -13.59
C CYS A 164 7.92 -13.47 -14.46
N LEU A 165 8.71 -12.49 -14.92
CA LEU A 165 8.19 -11.33 -15.65
C LEU A 165 8.09 -11.55 -17.16
N SER A 166 8.94 -12.40 -17.74
CA SER A 166 8.97 -12.66 -19.17
C SER A 166 7.64 -13.16 -19.75
N PRO A 167 6.96 -14.19 -19.18
CA PRO A 167 5.69 -14.65 -19.72
C PRO A 167 4.60 -13.57 -19.63
N LEU A 168 4.68 -12.67 -18.64
CA LEU A 168 3.73 -11.57 -18.49
C LEU A 168 3.97 -10.51 -19.58
N TYR A 169 5.18 -9.96 -19.69
CA TYR A 169 5.50 -8.91 -20.67
C TYR A 169 5.27 -9.34 -22.13
N ARG A 170 5.43 -10.63 -22.45
CA ARG A 170 5.17 -11.17 -23.80
C ARG A 170 3.68 -11.31 -24.13
N ARG A 171 2.81 -11.32 -23.12
CA ARG A 171 1.34 -11.44 -23.24
C ARG A 171 0.63 -10.10 -22.99
N LEU A 172 1.37 -9.00 -22.89
CA LEU A 172 0.81 -7.66 -22.74
C LEU A 172 1.01 -6.88 -24.04
N CYS A 173 0.01 -6.09 -24.43
CA CYS A 173 0.20 -5.04 -25.44
C CYS A 173 1.05 -3.90 -24.86
N SER A 174 1.55 -3.01 -25.72
CA SER A 174 2.39 -1.88 -25.34
C SER A 174 1.77 -1.03 -24.23
N ARG A 175 0.48 -0.70 -24.35
CA ARG A 175 -0.29 0.08 -23.37
C ARG A 175 -0.34 -0.60 -22.01
N ASP A 176 -0.62 -1.90 -21.96
CA ASP A 176 -0.76 -2.61 -20.69
C ASP A 176 0.61 -2.83 -20.05
N ALA A 177 1.65 -3.07 -20.86
CA ALA A 177 3.03 -3.17 -20.39
C ALA A 177 3.56 -1.87 -19.76
N LYS A 178 3.12 -0.70 -20.24
CA LYS A 178 3.37 0.58 -19.56
C LYS A 178 2.81 0.57 -18.15
N TRP A 179 1.54 0.20 -17.99
CA TRP A 179 0.87 0.20 -16.69
C TRP A 179 1.45 -0.86 -15.76
N PHE A 180 1.79 -2.04 -16.27
CA PHE A 180 2.46 -3.07 -15.48
C PHE A 180 3.82 -2.59 -14.98
N THR A 181 4.60 -1.90 -15.82
CA THR A 181 5.89 -1.32 -15.44
C THR A 181 5.72 -0.28 -14.33
N ARG A 182 4.74 0.61 -14.44
CA ARG A 182 4.36 1.58 -13.40
C ARG A 182 3.89 0.90 -12.10
N MET A 183 3.15 -0.20 -12.21
CA MET A 183 2.70 -1.02 -11.07
C MET A 183 3.87 -1.65 -10.31
N ILE A 184 4.86 -2.24 -11.02
CA ILE A 184 6.07 -2.79 -10.39
C ILE A 184 6.85 -1.70 -9.65
N LEU A 185 6.93 -0.49 -10.22
CA LEU A 185 7.55 0.67 -9.57
C LEU A 185 6.68 1.29 -8.46
N LYS A 186 5.48 0.73 -8.21
CA LYS A 186 4.50 1.21 -7.22
C LYS A 186 4.10 2.67 -7.40
N SER A 187 4.04 3.11 -8.65
CA SER A 187 3.62 4.48 -8.97
C SER A 187 2.96 4.54 -10.33
N TYR A 188 1.68 4.89 -10.34
CA TYR A 188 0.94 5.22 -11.56
C TYR A 188 1.16 6.65 -12.05
N SER A 189 2.14 7.35 -11.47
CA SER A 189 2.43 8.73 -11.85
C SER A 189 2.53 8.87 -13.38
N PRO A 190 1.87 9.90 -13.95
CA PRO A 190 1.24 11.01 -13.24
C PRO A 190 -0.27 10.83 -13.04
N VAL A 191 -0.81 9.65 -13.33
CA VAL A 191 -2.20 9.28 -12.99
C VAL A 191 -2.33 9.07 -11.49
N VAL A 192 -3.40 9.62 -10.92
CA VAL A 192 -3.74 9.46 -9.50
C VAL A 192 -5.14 8.87 -9.42
N LEU A 193 -5.25 7.70 -8.79
CA LEU A 193 -6.54 7.15 -8.35
C LEU A 193 -6.89 7.80 -7.01
N PRO A 194 -7.97 8.61 -6.91
CA PRO A 194 -8.39 9.19 -5.63
C PRO A 194 -8.83 8.05 -4.70
N SER A 195 -7.95 7.67 -3.76
CA SER A 195 -8.05 6.42 -3.00
C SER A 195 -9.40 6.26 -2.30
N LYS A 196 -9.84 7.24 -1.51
CA LYS A 196 -11.12 7.19 -0.80
C LYS A 196 -12.30 6.97 -1.76
N TYR A 197 -12.42 7.80 -2.80
CA TYR A 197 -13.51 7.72 -3.77
C TYR A 197 -13.51 6.37 -4.51
N THR A 198 -12.34 5.90 -4.94
CA THR A 198 -12.19 4.64 -5.65
C THR A 198 -12.56 3.45 -4.76
N LEU A 199 -12.18 3.48 -3.48
CA LEU A 199 -12.54 2.45 -2.51
C LEU A 199 -14.05 2.46 -2.17
N GLU A 200 -14.68 3.64 -2.07
CA GLU A 200 -16.14 3.77 -1.93
C GLU A 200 -16.88 3.19 -3.14
N ARG A 201 -16.30 3.35 -4.34
CA ARG A 201 -16.77 2.75 -5.60
C ARG A 201 -16.47 1.26 -5.72
N PHE A 202 -15.56 0.72 -4.93
CA PHE A 202 -15.36 -0.72 -4.83
C PHE A 202 -16.37 -1.35 -3.87
N HIS A 203 -16.53 -0.76 -2.68
CA HIS A 203 -17.56 -1.12 -1.70
C HIS A 203 -17.69 0.03 -0.71
N PHE A 204 -18.91 0.50 -0.43
CA PHE A 204 -19.15 1.70 0.40
C PHE A 204 -18.46 1.64 1.77
N LEU A 205 -18.39 0.44 2.37
CA LEU A 205 -17.79 0.20 3.69
C LEU A 205 -16.24 0.11 3.65
N LEU A 206 -15.62 -0.18 2.51
CA LEU A 206 -14.19 -0.52 2.44
C LEU A 206 -13.24 0.58 2.96
N PRO A 207 -13.44 1.89 2.68
CA PRO A 207 -12.62 2.94 3.27
C PRO A 207 -12.68 2.94 4.80
N HIS A 208 -13.84 2.63 5.38
CA HIS A 208 -14.01 2.55 6.83
C HIS A 208 -13.31 1.32 7.39
N LEU A 209 -13.45 0.16 6.76
CA LEU A 209 -12.76 -1.06 7.18
C LEU A 209 -11.24 -0.89 7.15
N LEU A 210 -10.70 -0.16 6.18
CA LEU A 210 -9.27 0.17 6.13
C LEU A 210 -8.80 1.10 7.26
N GLN A 211 -9.70 1.91 7.83
CA GLN A 211 -9.38 2.68 9.04
C GLN A 211 -9.29 1.78 10.28
N PHE A 212 -10.05 0.68 10.33
CA PHE A 212 -9.98 -0.30 11.41
C PHE A 212 -8.85 -1.32 11.22
N GLN A 213 -8.57 -1.71 9.98
CA GLN A 213 -7.55 -2.68 9.57
C GLN A 213 -6.84 -2.17 8.31
N ASP A 214 -5.66 -1.58 8.49
CA ASP A 214 -4.89 -0.84 7.47
C ASP A 214 -4.17 -1.77 6.46
N THR A 215 -4.83 -2.85 6.07
CA THR A 215 -4.41 -3.77 5.00
C THR A 215 -5.63 -4.18 4.18
N PHE A 216 -5.46 -4.35 2.86
CA PHE A 216 -6.57 -4.82 2.02
C PHE A 216 -7.03 -6.23 2.42
N SER A 217 -6.12 -7.12 2.81
CA SER A 217 -6.50 -8.46 3.27
C SER A 217 -7.35 -8.39 4.54
N GLY A 218 -6.94 -7.61 5.55
CA GLY A 218 -7.72 -7.43 6.78
C GLY A 218 -9.08 -6.80 6.51
N ALA A 219 -9.13 -5.74 5.71
CA ALA A 219 -10.39 -5.07 5.38
C ALA A 219 -11.35 -5.97 4.56
N LEU A 220 -10.84 -6.75 3.60
CA LEU A 220 -11.65 -7.70 2.84
C LEU A 220 -12.13 -8.86 3.72
N ASN A 221 -11.31 -9.36 4.66
CA ASN A 221 -11.70 -10.39 5.61
C ASN A 221 -12.85 -9.91 6.51
N MET A 222 -12.81 -8.65 6.97
CA MET A 222 -13.95 -8.06 7.69
C MET A 222 -15.17 -7.93 6.78
N LEU A 223 -14.99 -7.52 5.54
CA LEU A 223 -16.08 -7.33 4.60
C LEU A 223 -16.86 -8.63 4.31
N ILE A 224 -16.18 -9.79 4.30
CA ILE A 224 -16.81 -11.10 4.09
C ILE A 224 -17.29 -11.77 5.38
N SER A 225 -17.17 -11.10 6.53
CA SER A 225 -17.67 -11.61 7.80
C SER A 225 -19.11 -11.16 8.06
N GLU A 226 -19.84 -11.93 8.87
CA GLU A 226 -21.21 -11.56 9.28
C GLU A 226 -21.20 -10.29 10.15
N PRO A 227 -22.16 -9.35 9.96
CA PRO A 227 -23.24 -9.35 8.96
C PRO A 227 -22.87 -8.67 7.62
N MET A 228 -21.63 -8.19 7.47
CA MET A 228 -21.20 -7.33 6.36
C MET A 228 -21.17 -8.04 5.00
N ASN A 229 -21.00 -9.36 4.98
CA ASN A 229 -21.06 -10.18 3.76
C ASN A 229 -22.41 -10.08 3.03
N HIS A 230 -23.48 -9.69 3.73
CA HIS A 230 -24.81 -9.48 3.16
C HIS A 230 -25.05 -8.05 2.65
N PHE A 231 -24.10 -7.13 2.87
CA PHE A 231 -24.29 -5.74 2.50
C PHE A 231 -24.06 -5.55 0.99
N PRO A 232 -24.91 -4.79 0.30
CA PRO A 232 -24.66 -4.45 -1.10
C PRO A 232 -23.41 -3.57 -1.21
N ALA A 233 -22.67 -3.67 -2.31
CA ALA A 233 -21.49 -2.83 -2.53
C ALA A 233 -21.81 -1.33 -2.62
N HIS A 234 -22.99 -1.00 -3.18
CA HIS A 234 -23.45 0.37 -3.43
C HIS A 234 -24.91 0.56 -3.01
N PRO A 235 -25.21 0.59 -1.70
CA PRO A 235 -26.53 0.95 -1.20
C PRO A 235 -26.85 2.43 -1.50
N ASP A 236 -28.12 2.80 -1.43
CA ASP A 236 -28.49 4.22 -1.40
C ASP A 236 -27.91 4.91 -0.14
N PRO A 237 -27.72 6.24 -0.16
CA PRO A 237 -27.07 6.96 0.94
C PRO A 237 -27.72 6.81 2.32
N LYS A 238 -29.06 6.66 2.38
CA LYS A 238 -29.77 6.49 3.66
C LYS A 238 -29.52 5.10 4.22
N LEU A 239 -29.64 4.07 3.36
CA LEU A 239 -29.34 2.70 3.75
C LEU A 239 -27.86 2.53 4.13
N ALA A 240 -26.93 3.14 3.39
CA ALA A 240 -25.49 3.16 3.73
C ALA A 240 -25.25 3.59 5.18
N THR A 241 -25.93 4.67 5.62
CA THR A 241 -25.76 5.21 6.98
C THR A 241 -26.20 4.21 8.05
N ASN A 242 -27.34 3.54 7.82
CA ASN A 242 -27.84 2.50 8.71
C ASN A 242 -26.92 1.26 8.72
N LEU A 243 -26.48 0.80 7.55
CA LEU A 243 -25.56 -0.34 7.42
C LEU A 243 -24.21 -0.06 8.07
N CYS A 244 -23.69 1.17 7.98
CA CYS A 244 -22.49 1.58 8.73
C CYS A 244 -22.69 1.47 10.24
N SER A 245 -23.87 1.86 10.74
CA SER A 245 -24.19 1.75 12.17
C SER A 245 -24.22 0.29 12.62
N ILE A 246 -24.84 -0.58 11.83
CA ILE A 246 -24.84 -2.04 12.08
C ILE A 246 -23.40 -2.58 12.02
N ALA A 247 -22.62 -2.24 11.01
CA ALA A 247 -21.22 -2.70 10.90
C ALA A 247 -20.43 -2.35 12.16
N LEU A 248 -20.55 -1.11 12.66
CA LEU A 248 -19.82 -0.61 13.82
C LEU A 248 -20.03 -1.47 15.08
N GLU A 249 -21.20 -2.07 15.26
CA GLU A 249 -21.50 -2.97 16.40
C GLU A 249 -20.70 -4.28 16.33
N HIS A 250 -20.22 -4.65 15.14
CA HIS A 250 -19.47 -5.88 14.89
C HIS A 250 -17.97 -5.66 14.63
N LEU A 251 -17.53 -4.40 14.51
CA LEU A 251 -16.12 -4.12 14.26
C LEU A 251 -15.29 -4.24 15.54
N SER A 252 -14.30 -5.13 15.49
CA SER A 252 -13.28 -5.22 16.52
C SER A 252 -11.88 -5.17 15.90
N PRO A 253 -10.95 -4.38 16.48
CA PRO A 253 -9.56 -4.44 16.06
C PRO A 253 -8.96 -5.83 16.28
N GLN A 254 -8.33 -6.38 15.25
CA GLN A 254 -7.61 -7.63 15.26
C GLN A 254 -6.13 -7.41 15.62
N ILE A 255 -5.59 -8.30 16.44
CA ILE A 255 -4.15 -8.35 16.68
C ILE A 255 -3.43 -8.77 15.41
N GLY A 256 -2.27 -8.16 15.17
CA GLY A 256 -1.39 -8.50 14.07
C GLY A 256 -1.78 -7.89 12.73
N ILE A 257 -2.77 -7.01 12.72
CA ILE A 257 -3.08 -6.14 11.60
C ILE A 257 -3.13 -4.71 12.14
N LYS A 258 -2.31 -3.84 11.58
CA LYS A 258 -2.22 -2.44 12.02
C LYS A 258 -3.59 -1.75 11.87
N ILE A 259 -4.00 -0.99 12.88
CA ILE A 259 -5.11 -0.05 12.85
C ILE A 259 -4.73 1.18 12.00
N GLY A 260 -5.68 1.63 11.17
CA GLY A 260 -5.53 2.84 10.37
C GLY A 260 -5.33 4.08 11.25
N ARG A 261 -4.53 5.01 10.77
CA ARG A 261 -4.29 6.27 11.51
C ARG A 261 -5.38 7.29 11.16
N PRO A 262 -5.83 8.10 12.13
CA PRO A 262 -6.68 9.24 11.83
C PRO A 262 -5.94 10.25 10.95
N GLU A 263 -6.69 11.05 10.22
CA GLU A 263 -6.13 12.17 9.47
C GLU A 263 -5.64 13.27 10.44
N TYR A 264 -4.40 13.72 10.24
CA TYR A 264 -3.83 14.85 10.98
C TYR A 264 -3.91 16.10 10.14
N TYR A 265 -4.60 17.11 10.65
CA TYR A 265 -4.70 18.41 10.00
C TYR A 265 -3.67 19.38 10.58
N LYS A 266 -2.82 19.94 9.70
CA LYS A 266 -1.82 20.93 10.11
C LYS A 266 -2.47 22.30 10.30
N ALA A 267 -2.60 22.75 11.55
CA ALA A 267 -2.93 24.13 11.85
C ALA A 267 -1.77 25.06 11.43
N ARG A 268 -2.10 26.30 11.06
CA ARG A 268 -1.12 27.30 10.57
C ARG A 268 -0.82 28.38 11.63
N SER A 269 -1.61 28.41 12.69
CA SER A 269 -1.48 29.29 13.86
C SER A 269 -2.39 28.78 14.98
N ILE A 270 -2.24 29.31 16.19
CA ILE A 270 -3.14 29.00 17.32
C ILE A 270 -4.58 29.43 17.01
N ARG A 271 -4.78 30.57 16.32
CA ARG A 271 -6.09 31.02 15.86
C ARG A 271 -6.73 30.02 14.90
N HIS A 272 -5.95 29.50 13.94
CA HIS A 272 -6.45 28.48 13.02
C HIS A 272 -6.78 27.19 13.78
N CYS A 273 -5.96 26.78 14.75
CA CYS A 273 -6.26 25.62 15.61
C CYS A 273 -7.58 25.78 16.37
N HIS A 274 -7.82 26.95 16.97
CA HIS A 274 -9.09 27.26 17.65
C HIS A 274 -10.30 27.19 16.69
N GLN A 275 -10.17 27.73 15.48
CA GLN A 275 -11.20 27.64 14.44
C GLN A 275 -11.46 26.18 14.02
N MET A 276 -10.41 25.37 13.87
CA MET A 276 -10.52 23.94 13.56
C MET A 276 -11.18 23.14 14.71
N ALA A 277 -10.95 23.55 15.96
CA ALA A 277 -11.58 22.94 17.12
C ALA A 277 -13.10 23.17 17.15
N LYS A 278 -13.60 24.27 16.55
CA LYS A 278 -15.04 24.60 16.48
C LYS A 278 -15.72 24.55 17.86
N GLY A 279 -15.06 25.10 18.87
CA GLY A 279 -15.56 25.12 20.26
C GLY A 279 -15.53 23.76 20.99
N ARG A 280 -15.01 22.69 20.38
CA ARG A 280 -14.84 21.40 21.04
C ARG A 280 -13.73 21.48 22.10
N ARG A 281 -13.92 20.77 23.21
CA ARG A 281 -12.84 20.51 24.19
C ARG A 281 -11.78 19.61 23.53
N ILE A 282 -10.52 19.97 23.69
CA ILE A 282 -9.38 19.23 23.12
C ILE A 282 -8.30 19.00 24.20
N SER A 283 -7.59 17.88 24.14
CA SER A 283 -6.33 17.70 24.86
C SER A 283 -5.18 18.31 24.06
N VAL A 284 -4.14 18.74 24.76
CA VAL A 284 -2.89 19.22 24.15
C VAL A 284 -1.78 18.31 24.60
N GLU A 285 -1.13 17.66 23.64
CA GLU A 285 -0.03 16.73 23.89
C GLU A 285 1.23 17.20 23.18
N ARG A 286 2.39 16.89 23.76
CA ARG A 286 3.68 17.18 23.13
C ARG A 286 3.84 16.29 21.89
N LYS A 287 4.06 16.91 20.73
CA LYS A 287 4.47 16.18 19.53
C LYS A 287 5.97 15.85 19.64
N TYR A 288 6.28 14.59 19.93
CA TYR A 288 7.64 14.10 19.87
C TYR A 288 8.15 14.04 18.41
N ASP A 289 9.46 14.16 18.25
CA ASP A 289 10.15 14.06 16.96
C ASP A 289 10.89 12.72 16.90
N GLY A 290 10.13 11.66 16.66
CA GLY A 290 10.62 10.29 16.71
C GLY A 290 10.06 9.42 15.59
N GLU A 291 10.08 8.12 15.81
CA GLU A 291 9.48 7.14 14.90
C GLU A 291 8.20 6.57 15.47
N TYR A 292 7.08 6.84 14.80
CA TYR A 292 5.81 6.22 15.12
C TYR A 292 5.90 4.68 15.15
N CYS A 293 5.29 4.10 16.17
CA CYS A 293 5.05 2.68 16.30
C CYS A 293 3.63 2.41 16.78
N GLN A 294 3.00 1.38 16.22
CA GLN A 294 1.80 0.78 16.77
C GLN A 294 2.15 -0.62 17.26
N ILE A 295 1.91 -0.90 18.54
CA ILE A 295 2.36 -2.10 19.24
C ILE A 295 1.15 -2.95 19.55
N HIS A 296 1.12 -4.16 19.03
CA HIS A 296 0.08 -5.14 19.30
C HIS A 296 0.65 -6.18 20.26
N VAL A 297 -0.05 -6.41 21.36
CA VAL A 297 0.30 -7.40 22.37
C VAL A 297 -0.80 -8.46 22.46
N ASP A 298 -0.45 -9.74 22.34
CA ASP A 298 -1.34 -10.88 22.60
C ASP A 298 -0.66 -11.90 23.50
N LEU A 299 -1.09 -11.93 24.77
CA LEU A 299 -0.51 -12.77 25.82
C LEU A 299 -0.76 -14.27 25.58
N ARG A 300 -1.73 -14.63 24.73
CA ARG A 300 -1.94 -16.04 24.35
C ARG A 300 -0.84 -16.54 23.41
N HIS A 301 -0.15 -15.65 22.71
CA HIS A 301 0.96 -16.01 21.84
C HIS A 301 2.26 -16.10 22.66
N SER A 302 2.51 -17.27 23.26
CA SER A 302 3.56 -17.44 24.27
C SER A 302 4.99 -17.12 23.79
N LYS A 303 5.31 -17.38 22.52
CA LYS A 303 6.69 -17.21 21.99
C LYS A 303 7.03 -15.82 21.47
N ARG A 304 6.02 -15.06 21.04
CA ARG A 304 6.14 -13.74 20.38
C ARG A 304 4.90 -12.91 20.71
N PRO A 305 4.75 -12.46 21.97
CA PRO A 305 3.55 -11.77 22.39
C PRO A 305 3.43 -10.36 21.80
N VAL A 306 4.53 -9.78 21.29
CA VAL A 306 4.58 -8.40 20.79
C VAL A 306 4.81 -8.38 19.28
N GLN A 307 4.05 -7.53 18.58
CA GLN A 307 4.24 -7.19 17.18
C GLN A 307 4.21 -5.66 17.01
N ILE A 308 5.14 -5.10 16.24
CA ILE A 308 5.32 -3.65 16.13
C ILE A 308 5.22 -3.21 14.68
N PHE A 309 4.26 -2.34 14.38
CA PHE A 309 4.06 -1.76 13.06
C PHE A 309 4.66 -0.36 12.95
N SER A 310 5.24 -0.07 11.78
CA SER A 310 5.70 1.27 11.40
C SER A 310 4.55 2.17 10.94
N LYS A 311 4.84 3.46 10.73
CA LYS A 311 3.87 4.45 10.23
C LYS A 311 3.18 4.01 8.94
N SER A 312 3.92 3.36 8.03
CA SER A 312 3.41 2.92 6.73
C SER A 312 2.60 1.63 6.80
N GLY A 313 2.57 0.94 7.94
CA GLY A 313 1.91 -0.35 8.09
C GLY A 313 2.79 -1.58 7.88
N LYS A 314 4.07 -1.39 7.57
CA LYS A 314 5.02 -2.51 7.55
C LYS A 314 5.25 -3.04 8.98
N ASP A 315 5.19 -4.36 9.14
CA ASP A 315 5.68 -5.07 10.33
C ASP A 315 7.20 -4.86 10.47
N SER A 316 7.55 -4.23 11.58
CA SER A 316 8.89 -3.78 11.95
C SER A 316 9.33 -4.36 13.30
N THR A 317 8.73 -5.49 13.70
CA THR A 317 9.00 -6.12 15.00
C THR A 317 10.48 -6.47 15.14
N GLU A 318 11.08 -7.06 14.11
CA GLU A 318 12.52 -7.41 14.09
C GLU A 318 13.42 -6.17 14.07
N ASP A 319 12.99 -5.08 13.42
CA ASP A 319 13.75 -3.82 13.36
C ASP A 319 13.77 -3.08 14.71
N ARG A 320 12.88 -3.49 15.64
CA ARG A 320 12.60 -2.86 16.92
C ARG A 320 12.59 -3.89 18.06
N ASP A 321 13.35 -4.97 17.91
CA ASP A 321 13.45 -6.02 18.92
C ASP A 321 14.02 -5.51 20.25
N GLY A 322 14.97 -4.56 20.19
CA GLY A 322 15.64 -3.99 21.36
C GLY A 322 14.71 -3.26 22.36
N ILE A 323 13.49 -2.89 21.96
CA ILE A 323 12.52 -2.25 22.88
C ILE A 323 11.54 -3.26 23.50
N ILE A 324 11.47 -4.49 22.99
CA ILE A 324 10.50 -5.49 23.46
C ILE A 324 10.67 -5.80 24.95
N PRO A 325 11.88 -6.00 25.50
CA PRO A 325 12.05 -6.26 26.94
C PRO A 325 11.50 -5.11 27.80
N ILE A 326 11.72 -3.86 27.39
CA ILE A 326 11.23 -2.68 28.09
C ILE A 326 9.70 -2.60 28.02
N LEU A 327 9.10 -2.97 26.89
CA LEU A 327 7.64 -3.05 26.77
C LEU A 327 7.05 -4.13 27.68
N GLU A 328 7.67 -5.30 27.75
CA GLU A 328 7.24 -6.39 28.62
C GLU A 328 7.28 -5.98 30.10
N GLU A 329 8.35 -5.33 30.53
CA GLU A 329 8.49 -4.77 31.88
C GLU A 329 7.47 -3.66 32.15
N SER A 330 7.39 -2.66 31.26
CA SER A 330 6.54 -1.47 31.46
C SER A 330 5.05 -1.80 31.50
N LEU A 331 4.63 -2.83 30.75
CA LEU A 331 3.25 -3.31 30.73
C LEU A 331 3.00 -4.40 31.78
N ALA A 332 4.03 -4.74 32.56
CA ALA A 332 4.03 -5.79 33.56
C ALA A 332 3.46 -7.11 32.99
N MET A 333 3.84 -7.44 31.74
CA MET A 333 3.28 -8.56 31.00
C MET A 333 3.48 -9.87 31.75
N ARG A 334 2.42 -10.69 31.83
CA ARG A 334 2.41 -11.99 32.53
C ARG A 334 2.68 -11.91 34.04
N THR A 335 2.50 -10.74 34.63
CA THR A 335 2.55 -10.56 36.09
C THR A 335 1.15 -10.24 36.63
N ALA A 336 0.98 -10.30 37.95
CA ALA A 336 -0.26 -9.90 38.62
C ALA A 336 -0.57 -8.40 38.44
N GLN A 337 0.43 -7.59 38.08
CA GLN A 337 0.31 -6.14 37.89
C GLN A 337 -0.14 -5.76 36.47
N CYS A 338 -0.25 -6.72 35.53
CA CYS A 338 -0.67 -6.46 34.16
C CYS A 338 -2.08 -5.87 34.10
N LYS A 339 -2.25 -4.77 33.35
CA LYS A 339 -3.52 -4.03 33.27
C LYS A 339 -4.51 -4.56 32.24
N PHE A 340 -4.15 -5.61 31.50
CA PHE A 340 -5.01 -6.22 30.49
C PHE A 340 -4.90 -7.75 30.57
N THR A 341 -5.98 -8.43 30.22
CA THR A 341 -6.08 -9.89 30.42
C THR A 341 -5.49 -10.69 29.27
N HIS A 342 -5.72 -10.26 28.02
CA HIS A 342 -5.37 -11.08 26.84
C HIS A 342 -4.65 -10.29 25.75
N ARG A 343 -5.19 -9.12 25.39
CA ARG A 343 -4.75 -8.33 24.24
C ARG A 343 -4.65 -6.86 24.60
N CYS A 344 -3.69 -6.17 24.00
CA CYS A 344 -3.55 -4.72 24.09
C CYS A 344 -3.03 -4.17 22.75
N ILE A 345 -3.48 -2.98 22.37
CA ILE A 345 -2.92 -2.24 21.24
C ILE A 345 -2.53 -0.85 21.76
N LEU A 346 -1.29 -0.45 21.51
CA LEU A 346 -0.71 0.81 21.93
C LEU A 346 -0.25 1.59 20.71
N GLU A 347 -0.38 2.90 20.76
CA GLU A 347 0.26 3.82 19.81
C GLU A 347 1.31 4.65 20.55
N GLY A 348 2.46 4.85 19.93
CA GLY A 348 3.53 5.60 20.54
C GLY A 348 4.52 6.14 19.53
N GLU A 349 5.47 6.93 20.05
CA GLU A 349 6.58 7.47 19.30
C GLU A 349 7.89 6.99 19.93
N LEU A 350 8.73 6.31 19.15
CA LEU A 350 10.06 5.92 19.58
C LEU A 350 11.00 7.10 19.52
N VAL A 351 11.65 7.38 20.63
CA VAL A 351 12.60 8.49 20.79
C VAL A 351 13.89 7.97 21.40
N VAL A 352 14.99 8.68 21.15
CA VAL A 352 16.26 8.42 21.86
C VAL A 352 16.30 9.30 23.09
N TRP A 353 16.47 8.69 24.26
CA TRP A 353 16.75 9.40 25.50
C TRP A 353 18.26 9.49 25.71
N SER A 354 18.77 10.65 26.12
CA SER A 354 20.17 10.84 26.48
C SER A 354 20.29 11.10 27.98
N ASP A 355 20.85 10.15 28.72
CA ASP A 355 21.10 10.32 30.16
C ASP A 355 22.10 11.45 30.44
N LYS A 356 23.14 11.56 29.61
CA LYS A 356 24.12 12.65 29.68
C LYS A 356 23.48 14.04 29.62
N HIS A 357 22.44 14.19 28.80
CA HIS A 357 21.75 15.47 28.59
C HIS A 357 20.41 15.55 29.31
N GLY A 358 19.99 14.50 30.03
CA GLY A 358 18.71 14.41 30.72
C GLY A 358 17.49 14.68 29.83
N GLY A 359 17.51 14.25 28.57
CA GLY A 359 16.47 14.65 27.62
C GLY A 359 16.40 13.84 26.33
N VAL A 360 15.33 14.08 25.57
CA VAL A 360 15.12 13.48 24.25
C VAL A 360 16.15 14.06 23.26
N ALA A 361 16.93 13.18 22.63
CA ALA A 361 17.89 13.54 21.60
C ALA A 361 17.21 13.77 20.24
N GLY A 362 17.92 14.42 19.32
CA GLY A 362 17.39 14.71 17.99
C GLY A 362 17.08 13.45 17.17
N PHE A 363 16.04 13.52 16.32
CA PHE A 363 15.53 12.42 15.50
C PHE A 363 16.62 11.60 14.79
N HIS A 364 17.63 12.26 14.23
CA HIS A 364 18.73 11.62 13.50
C HIS A 364 19.49 10.58 14.32
N LYS A 365 19.44 10.62 15.66
CA LYS A 365 20.09 9.63 16.54
C LYS A 365 19.40 8.26 16.51
N LEU A 366 18.10 8.19 16.15
CA LEU A 366 17.36 6.92 16.08
C LEU A 366 18.01 5.90 15.15
N ARG A 367 18.65 6.36 14.06
CA ARG A 367 19.31 5.50 13.06
C ARG A 367 20.44 4.64 13.63
N LYS A 368 20.97 4.98 14.81
CA LYS A 368 22.00 4.20 15.52
C LYS A 368 21.42 3.02 16.29
N PHE A 369 20.16 3.11 16.69
CA PHE A 369 19.52 2.14 17.58
C PHE A 369 18.51 1.25 16.85
N LEU A 370 17.96 1.73 15.74
CA LEU A 370 16.98 0.99 14.95
C LEU A 370 17.63 0.47 13.66
N SER A 371 17.62 -0.84 13.50
CA SER A 371 18.02 -1.46 12.24
C SER A 371 16.89 -1.38 11.20
N ARG A 372 17.22 -1.59 9.93
CA ARG A 372 16.28 -1.69 8.81
C ARG A 372 16.53 -3.00 8.09
N SER A 373 15.74 -4.00 8.43
CA SER A 373 15.85 -5.39 7.94
C SER A 373 17.28 -5.93 8.14
N GLY A 374 17.81 -5.74 9.35
CA GLY A 374 19.13 -6.21 9.77
C GLY A 374 20.31 -5.32 9.36
N SER A 375 20.08 -4.10 8.85
CA SER A 375 21.16 -3.16 8.50
C SER A 375 20.89 -1.77 9.06
N TYR A 376 21.89 -1.13 9.65
CA TYR A 376 21.84 0.27 10.02
C TYR A 376 22.17 1.13 8.80
N ILE A 377 21.41 2.21 8.59
CA ILE A 377 21.53 3.04 7.39
C ILE A 377 22.08 4.41 7.76
N GLY A 378 23.18 4.80 7.12
CA GLY A 378 23.77 6.13 7.25
C GLY A 378 24.45 6.40 8.59
N ILE A 379 24.99 5.36 9.24
CA ILE A 379 25.73 5.48 10.51
C ILE A 379 27.26 5.61 10.31
N ASP A 380 27.76 5.56 9.07
CA ASP A 380 29.19 5.41 8.78
C ASP A 380 30.06 6.57 9.29
N GLN A 381 29.48 7.76 9.50
CA GLN A 381 30.17 8.94 10.02
C GLN A 381 29.76 9.31 11.46
N ASP A 382 28.93 8.48 12.09
CA ASP A 382 28.47 8.75 13.43
C ASP A 382 29.54 8.35 14.45
N SER A 383 29.79 9.23 15.43
CA SER A 383 30.65 8.88 16.59
C SER A 383 30.09 7.64 17.31
N PRO A 384 30.96 6.75 17.84
CA PRO A 384 30.54 5.56 18.59
C PRO A 384 29.50 5.86 19.66
#